data_AF-A0A964KX23-F1
#
_entry.id   AF-A0A964KX23-F1
#
_cell.length_a   1.000
_cell.length_b   1.000
_cell.length_c   1.000
_cell.angle_alpha   90.00
_cell.angle_beta   90.00
_cell.angle_gamma   90.00
#
_symmetry.space_group_name_H-M   'P 1'
#
loop_
_entity.id
_entity.type
_entity.pdbx_description
1 polymer ?
#
loop_
_entity_poly.entity_id
_entity_poly.type
_entity_poly.pdbx_seq_one_letter_code
_entity_poly.pdbx_strand_id
1 'polypeptide(L)'
;MSWLEEIEIEKSRALRSENPGKIRVAARRMVLQGVIELQKQNPANQKITDAISALNIIAEHPESKTIVRDAANRLLKRLDKDFNSPSVEPIKDAEIIISFISSLLDNRKQL
;
A
#
# COMPACT_ATOMS: atom_id res chain seq x y z
N MET A 1 0.95 -15.68 -11.86
CA MET A 1 0.03 -14.62 -11.42
C MET A 1 0.85 -13.36 -11.23
N SER A 2 0.43 -12.23 -11.78
CA SER A 2 1.11 -10.94 -11.58
C SER A 2 0.77 -10.38 -10.19
N TRP A 3 1.64 -9.55 -9.62
CA TRP A 3 1.39 -8.91 -8.33
C TRP A 3 0.12 -8.01 -8.36
N LEU A 4 -0.22 -7.44 -9.53
CA LEU A 4 -1.44 -6.68 -9.73
C LEU A 4 -2.70 -7.56 -9.70
N GLU A 5 -2.64 -8.78 -10.23
CA GLU A 5 -3.74 -9.76 -10.12
C GLU A 5 -3.95 -10.16 -8.65
N GLU A 6 -2.88 -10.34 -7.88
CA GLU A 6 -2.98 -10.62 -6.44
C GLU A 6 -3.64 -9.48 -5.66
N ILE A 7 -3.28 -8.23 -5.99
CA ILE A 7 -3.90 -7.03 -5.41
C ILE A 7 -5.39 -6.95 -5.75
N GLU A 8 -5.77 -7.24 -6.99
CA GLU A 8 -7.18 -7.18 -7.42
C GLU A 8 -8.03 -8.25 -6.70
N ILE A 9 -7.46 -9.44 -6.47
CA ILE A 9 -8.10 -10.49 -5.66
C ILE A 9 -8.29 -10.00 -4.21
N GLU A 10 -7.26 -9.40 -3.61
CA GLU A 10 -7.33 -8.88 -2.23
C GLU A 10 -8.36 -7.74 -2.13
N LYS A 11 -8.36 -6.81 -3.09
CA LYS A 11 -9.34 -5.73 -3.22
C LYS A 11 -10.76 -6.27 -3.34
N SER A 12 -11.00 -7.22 -4.23
CA SER A 12 -12.30 -7.87 -4.41
C SER A 12 -12.80 -8.55 -3.13
N ARG A 13 -11.90 -9.17 -2.35
CA ARG A 13 -12.24 -9.74 -1.04
C ARG A 13 -12.57 -8.66 -0.02
N ALA A 14 -11.83 -7.56 0.01
CA ALA A 14 -12.06 -6.45 0.91
C ALA A 14 -13.40 -5.76 0.65
N LEU A 15 -13.74 -5.50 -0.62
CA LEU A 15 -15.00 -4.85 -1.01
C LEU A 15 -16.25 -5.66 -0.66
N ARG A 16 -16.12 -6.98 -0.52
CA ARG A 16 -17.19 -7.87 -0.04
C ARG A 16 -17.28 -7.93 1.49
N SER A 17 -16.35 -7.30 2.20
CA SER A 17 -16.36 -7.29 3.66
C SER A 17 -17.14 -6.10 4.20
N GLU A 18 -18.06 -6.36 5.12
CA GLU A 18 -18.76 -5.30 5.86
C GLU A 18 -17.96 -4.81 7.08
N ASN A 19 -16.75 -5.33 7.30
CA ASN A 19 -15.93 -5.01 8.46
C ASN A 19 -14.84 -3.98 8.10
N PRO A 20 -14.90 -2.74 8.60
CA PRO A 20 -13.93 -1.69 8.29
C PRO A 20 -12.48 -2.06 8.65
N GLY A 21 -12.30 -2.81 9.74
CA GLY A 21 -10.98 -3.30 10.16
C GLY A 21 -10.39 -4.28 9.14
N LYS A 22 -11.20 -5.20 8.60
CA LYS A 22 -10.76 -6.14 7.54
C LYS A 22 -10.43 -5.40 6.25
N ILE A 23 -11.26 -4.43 5.84
CA ILE A 23 -11.00 -3.59 4.65
C ILE A 23 -9.64 -2.89 4.79
N ARG A 24 -9.38 -2.32 5.97
CA ARG A 24 -8.12 -1.62 6.25
C ARG A 24 -6.91 -2.53 6.27
N VAL A 25 -7.02 -3.72 6.84
CA VAL A 25 -5.96 -4.73 6.81
C VAL A 25 -5.66 -5.16 5.36
N ALA A 26 -6.70 -5.36 4.56
CA ALA A 26 -6.54 -5.69 3.14
C ALA A 26 -5.84 -4.57 2.36
N ALA A 27 -6.26 -3.31 2.56
CA ALA A 27 -5.60 -2.14 1.96
C ALA A 27 -4.10 -2.08 2.27
N ARG A 28 -3.73 -2.32 3.54
CA ARG A 28 -2.33 -2.39 3.96
C ARG A 28 -1.56 -3.55 3.30
N ARG A 29 -2.20 -4.71 3.14
CA ARG A 29 -1.61 -5.87 2.45
C ARG A 29 -1.39 -5.63 0.97
N MET A 30 -2.30 -4.93 0.30
CA MET A 30 -2.11 -4.51 -1.09
C MET A 30 -0.82 -3.70 -1.22
N VAL A 31 -0.61 -2.71 -0.34
CA VAL A 31 0.63 -1.89 -0.32
C VAL A 31 1.86 -2.75 -0.06
N LEU A 32 1.81 -3.68 0.89
CA LEU A 32 2.90 -4.62 1.15
C LEU A 32 3.28 -5.42 -0.11
N GLN A 33 2.31 -5.95 -0.86
CA GLN A 33 2.56 -6.69 -2.10
C GLN A 33 3.29 -5.82 -3.14
N GLY A 34 2.86 -4.57 -3.32
CA GLY A 34 3.53 -3.63 -4.22
C GLY A 34 4.97 -3.34 -3.81
N VAL A 35 5.22 -3.11 -2.51
CA VAL A 35 6.59 -2.87 -2.00
C VAL A 35 7.47 -4.10 -2.19
N ILE A 36 6.95 -5.31 -1.91
CA ILE A 36 7.67 -6.56 -2.18
C ILE A 36 8.08 -6.65 -3.65
N GLU A 37 7.19 -6.29 -4.58
CA GLU A 37 7.53 -6.28 -6.00
C GLU A 37 8.62 -5.24 -6.34
N LEU A 38 8.51 -4.03 -5.78
CA LEU A 38 9.54 -2.99 -5.92
C LEU A 38 10.92 -3.46 -5.41
N GLN A 39 10.95 -4.25 -4.34
CA GLN A 39 12.17 -4.82 -3.79
C GLN A 39 12.79 -5.93 -4.64
N LYS A 40 12.00 -6.72 -5.36
CA LYS A 40 12.54 -7.74 -6.27
C LYS A 40 13.46 -7.13 -7.33
N GLN A 41 13.22 -5.88 -7.71
CA GLN A 41 14.07 -5.15 -8.66
C GLN A 41 15.33 -4.54 -8.04
N ASN A 42 15.46 -4.50 -6.71
CA ASN A 42 16.68 -4.06 -6.02
C ASN A 42 16.91 -4.90 -4.74
N PRO A 43 17.53 -6.10 -4.88
CA PRO A 43 17.67 -7.06 -3.79
C PRO A 43 18.64 -6.65 -2.67
N ALA A 44 19.40 -5.56 -2.87
CA ALA A 44 20.36 -5.08 -1.87
C ALA A 44 19.68 -4.51 -0.61
N ASN A 45 18.36 -4.30 -0.65
CA ASN A 45 17.59 -3.74 0.46
C ASN A 45 17.06 -4.82 1.41
N GLN A 46 16.92 -4.45 2.69
CA GLN A 46 16.30 -5.28 3.71
C GLN A 46 14.93 -5.80 3.27
N LYS A 47 14.72 -7.12 3.38
CA LYS A 47 13.43 -7.75 3.03
C LYS A 47 12.31 -7.22 3.90
N ILE A 48 11.33 -6.56 3.29
CA ILE A 48 10.14 -6.03 3.98
C ILE A 48 9.07 -7.11 4.02
N THR A 49 8.62 -7.44 5.22
CA THR A 49 7.69 -8.55 5.47
C THR A 49 6.39 -8.12 6.14
N ASP A 50 6.30 -6.87 6.60
CA ASP A 50 5.11 -6.34 7.25
C ASP A 50 4.61 -5.05 6.58
N ALA A 51 3.30 -4.85 6.65
CA ALA A 51 2.64 -3.77 5.94
C ALA A 51 2.90 -2.38 6.53
N ILE A 52 3.28 -2.29 7.81
CA ILE A 52 3.56 -1.01 8.45
C ILE A 52 4.91 -0.48 7.97
N SER A 53 5.92 -1.34 7.93
CA SER A 53 7.23 -1.00 7.35
C SER A 53 7.11 -0.63 5.87
N ALA A 54 6.29 -1.37 5.11
CA ALA A 54 6.01 -1.05 3.71
C ALA A 54 5.41 0.37 3.55
N LEU A 55 4.45 0.74 4.39
CA LEU A 55 3.84 2.06 4.37
C LEU A 55 4.80 3.18 4.78
N ASN A 56 5.65 2.96 5.79
CA ASN A 56 6.66 3.93 6.20
C ASN A 56 7.63 4.23 5.05
N ILE A 57 8.10 3.19 4.33
CA ILE A 57 8.95 3.35 3.15
C ILE A 57 8.29 4.24 2.10
N ILE A 58 7.00 4.03 1.82
CA ILE A 58 6.27 4.84 0.83
C ILE A 58 6.07 6.28 1.31
N ALA A 59 5.78 6.48 2.61
CA ALA A 59 5.62 7.81 3.19
C ALA A 59 6.91 8.63 3.12
N GLU A 60 8.06 7.97 3.30
CA GLU A 60 9.39 8.58 3.31
C GLU A 60 10.06 8.58 1.92
N HIS A 61 9.48 7.92 0.91
CA HIS A 61 10.10 7.80 -0.40
C HIS A 61 10.33 9.19 -1.03
N PRO A 62 11.55 9.49 -1.51
CA PRO A 62 11.88 10.82 -2.04
C PRO A 62 10.98 11.27 -3.19
N GLU A 63 10.68 10.35 -4.11
CA GLU A 63 9.82 10.60 -5.28
C GLU A 63 8.31 10.62 -4.96
N SER A 64 7.92 10.34 -3.72
CA SER A 64 6.51 10.29 -3.31
C SER A 64 5.89 11.69 -3.39
N LYS A 65 4.79 11.85 -4.11
CA LYS A 65 4.01 13.10 -4.11
C LYS A 65 3.25 13.23 -2.78
N THR A 66 2.90 14.45 -2.39
CA THR A 66 2.15 14.72 -1.14
C THR A 66 0.92 13.82 -0.99
N ILE A 67 0.14 13.62 -2.07
CA ILE A 67 -1.04 12.74 -2.05
C ILE A 67 -0.74 11.29 -1.68
N VAL A 68 0.42 10.77 -2.11
CA VAL A 68 0.87 9.39 -1.82
C VAL A 68 1.33 9.30 -0.36
N ARG A 69 2.10 10.30 0.11
CA ARG A 69 2.54 10.39 1.52
C ARG A 69 1.35 10.46 2.45
N ASP A 70 0.35 11.28 2.12
CA ASP A 70 -0.84 11.45 2.94
C ASP A 70 -1.69 10.17 2.99
N ALA A 71 -1.84 9.48 1.86
CA ALA A 71 -2.51 8.18 1.81
C ALA A 71 -1.79 7.15 2.69
N ALA A 72 -0.46 7.08 2.61
CA ALA A 72 0.34 6.19 3.46
C ALA A 72 0.17 6.53 4.95
N ASN A 73 0.22 7.83 5.29
CA ASN A 73 0.04 8.30 6.67
C ASN A 73 -1.36 7.99 7.23
N ARG A 74 -2.43 8.13 6.44
CA ARG A 74 -3.79 7.73 6.85
C ARG A 74 -3.87 6.22 7.12
N LEU A 75 -3.25 5.40 6.26
CA LEU A 75 -3.18 3.95 6.44
C LEU A 75 -2.24 3.52 7.59
N LEU A 76 -1.29 4.35 8.02
CA LEU A 76 -0.41 4.08 9.17
C LEU A 76 -1.09 4.34 10.51
N LYS A 77 -1.83 5.45 10.62
CA LYS A 77 -2.39 5.92 11.90
C LYS A 77 -3.18 4.85 12.65
N ARG A 78 -3.11 4.85 13.98
CA ARG A 78 -3.98 3.98 14.78
C ARG A 78 -5.43 4.47 14.71
N LEU A 79 -6.36 3.59 15.04
CA LEU A 79 -7.73 4.03 15.31
C LEU A 79 -7.72 4.95 16.52
N ASP A 80 -8.61 5.93 16.55
CA ASP A 80 -8.80 6.76 17.73
C ASP A 80 -9.56 6.00 18.83
N LYS A 81 -9.88 6.71 19.92
CA LYS A 81 -10.59 6.14 21.08
C LYS A 81 -12.01 5.69 20.74
N ASP A 82 -12.58 6.22 19.67
CA ASP A 82 -13.92 5.94 19.17
C ASP A 82 -13.88 4.93 18.02
N PHE A 83 -12.73 4.27 17.80
CA PHE A 83 -12.47 3.31 16.74
C PHE A 83 -12.59 3.88 15.32
N ASN A 84 -12.53 5.21 15.16
CA ASN A 84 -12.53 5.83 13.84
C ASN A 84 -11.14 5.75 13.21
N SER A 85 -11.13 5.49 11.90
CA SER A 85 -9.90 5.55 11.10
C SER A 85 -9.77 6.91 10.43
N PRO A 86 -8.56 7.51 10.42
CA PRO A 86 -8.27 8.67 9.57
C PRO A 86 -8.41 8.38 8.07
N SER A 87 -8.37 7.10 7.70
CA SER A 87 -8.59 6.61 6.34
C SER A 87 -10.07 6.28 6.15
N VAL A 88 -10.83 7.20 5.57
CA VAL A 88 -12.27 6.99 5.29
C VAL A 88 -12.48 5.96 4.16
N GLU A 89 -11.59 5.95 3.17
CA GLU A 89 -11.62 5.02 2.04
C GLU A 89 -10.29 4.23 1.94
N PRO A 90 -10.02 3.23 2.80
CA PRO A 90 -8.72 2.56 2.85
C PRO A 90 -8.26 1.94 1.52
N ILE A 91 -9.20 1.39 0.74
CA ILE A 91 -8.88 0.79 -0.56
C ILE A 91 -8.39 1.85 -1.54
N LYS A 92 -9.04 3.02 -1.57
CA LYS A 92 -8.64 4.13 -2.44
C LYS A 92 -7.29 4.71 -2.04
N ASP A 93 -7.01 4.81 -0.75
CA ASP A 93 -5.68 5.19 -0.24
C ASP A 93 -4.62 4.17 -0.68
N ALA A 94 -4.92 2.87 -0.64
CA ALA A 94 -4.02 1.86 -1.17
C ALA A 94 -3.83 2.01 -2.69
N GLU A 95 -4.89 2.23 -3.47
CA GLU A 95 -4.81 2.42 -4.93
C GLU A 95 -3.93 3.59 -5.34
N ILE A 96 -3.98 4.71 -4.62
CA ILE A 96 -3.07 5.86 -4.83
C ILE A 96 -1.62 5.41 -4.69
N ILE A 97 -1.31 4.62 -3.65
CA ILE A 97 0.02 4.10 -3.39
C ILE A 97 0.44 3.06 -4.44
N ILE A 98 -0.45 2.15 -4.83
CA ILE A 98 -0.18 1.14 -5.86
C ILE A 98 0.11 1.80 -7.20
N SER A 99 -0.66 2.81 -7.59
CA SER A 99 -0.40 3.58 -8.82
C SER A 99 1.00 4.20 -8.81
N PHE A 100 1.42 4.77 -7.66
CA PHE A 100 2.78 5.27 -7.48
C PHE A 100 3.83 4.16 -7.62
N ILE A 101 3.66 3.03 -6.94
CA ILE A 101 4.60 1.90 -7.02
C ILE A 101 4.72 1.38 -8.47
N SER A 102 3.60 1.22 -9.18
CA SER A 102 3.60 0.83 -10.59
C SER A 102 4.40 1.80 -11.44
N SER A 103 4.25 3.11 -11.21
CA SER A 103 5.02 4.12 -11.96
C SER A 103 6.54 4.02 -11.72
N LEU A 104 6.97 3.71 -10.48
CA LEU A 104 8.38 3.46 -10.17
C LEU A 104 8.91 2.21 -10.88
N LEU A 105 8.12 1.14 -10.90
CA LEU A 105 8.47 -0.13 -11.54
C LEU A 105 8.58 0.01 -13.07
N ASP A 106 7.72 0.82 -13.69
CA ASP A 106 7.75 1.01 -15.15
C ASP A 106 8.89 1.94 -15.58
N ASN A 107 9.18 3.00 -14.83
CA ASN A 107 10.34 3.88 -15.10
C ASN A 107 11.67 3.11 -15.05
N ARG A 108 11.76 2.06 -14.23
CA ARG A 108 12.97 1.23 -14.09
C ARG A 108 13.17 0.21 -15.21
N LYS A 109 12.11 -0.18 -15.93
CA LYS A 109 12.23 -1.08 -17.10
C LYS A 109 12.80 -0.37 -18.34
N GLN A 110 12.85 0.96 -18.33
CA GLN A 110 13.35 1.78 -19.44
C GLN A 110 14.84 2.15 -19.31
N LEU A 111 15.47 1.78 -18.19
CA LEU A 111 16.91 1.94 -17.92
C LEU A 111 17.63 0.61 -18.13
#